data_AF-A0AAN4KLL7-F1
#
_entry.id   AF-A0AAN4KLL7-F1
#
_cell.length_a   1.000
_cell.length_b   1.000
_cell.length_c   1.000
_cell.angle_alpha   90.00
_cell.angle_beta   90.00
_cell.angle_gamma   90.00
#
_symmetry.space_group_name_H-M   'P 1'
#
loop_
_entity.id
_entity.type
_entity.pdbx_description
1 polymer ?
#
loop_
_entity_poly.entity_id
_entity_poly.type
_entity_poly.pdbx_seq_one_letter_code
_entity_poly.pdbx_strand_id
1 'polypeptide(L)' 'MYTFRGKSTKSIKLQAGRSLKEEMSVLGLKDSDIFQIQMVGYEPNKSHKEIK' A
#
# COMPACT_ATOMS: atom_id res chain seq x y z
N MET A 1 1.49 -2.88 2.96
CA MET A 1 1.08 -3.55 4.21
C MET A 1 0.44 -2.52 5.13
N TYR A 2 -0.66 -2.84 5.80
CA TYR A 2 -1.32 -1.96 6.76
C TYR A 2 -1.69 -2.71 8.03
N THR A 3 -1.71 -1.99 9.15
CA THR A 3 -2.08 -2.52 10.47
C THR A 3 -3.39 -1.91 10.89
N PHE A 4 -4.39 -2.75 11.15
CA PHE A 4 -5.67 -2.32 11.69
C PHE A 4 -5.51 -1.87 13.15
N ARG A 5 -6.41 -0.99 13.63
CA ARG A 5 -6.48 -0.55 15.04
C ARG A 5 -6.94 -1.66 16.02
N GLY A 6 -6.56 -2.90 15.75
CA GLY A 6 -6.82 -4.13 16.52
C GLY A 6 -5.70 -5.16 16.40
N LYS A 7 -4.50 -4.72 15.96
CA LYS A 7 -3.25 -5.51 15.84
C LYS A 7 -3.22 -6.58 14.73
N SER A 8 -4.20 -6.64 13.85
CA SER A 8 -4.14 -7.48 12.65
C SER A 8 -3.42 -6.76 11.51
N THR A 9 -2.50 -7.48 10.86
CA THR A 9 -1.77 -6.98 9.68
C THR A 9 -2.39 -7.57 8.42
N LYS A 10 -2.69 -6.72 7.44
CA LYS A 10 -3.20 -7.12 6.12
C LYS A 10 -2.44 -6.40 5.01
N SER A 11 -2.53 -6.91 3.79
CA SER A 11 -2.04 -6.24 2.59
C SER A 11 -3.21 -5.66 1.80
N ILE A 12 -3.05 -4.45 1.26
CA ILE A 12 -3.90 -3.91 0.21
C ILE A 12 -3.11 -4.08 -1.08
N LYS A 13 -3.69 -4.77 -2.05
CA LYS A 13 -3.14 -4.85 -3.38
C LYS A 13 -3.68 -3.65 -4.16
N LEU A 14 -2.80 -2.73 -4.54
CA LEU A 14 -3.17 -1.62 -5.40
C LEU A 14 -3.41 -2.14 -6.81
N GLN A 15 -4.58 -1.91 -7.37
CA GLN A 15 -4.82 -2.13 -8.80
C GLN A 15 -4.25 -0.97 -9.60
N ALA A 16 -3.82 -1.25 -10.83
CA ALA A 16 -3.36 -0.21 -11.74
C ALA A 16 -4.49 0.81 -12.00
N GLY A 17 -4.17 2.10 -11.89
CA GLY A 17 -5.12 3.18 -12.11
C GLY A 17 -6.06 3.49 -10.93
N ARG A 18 -5.93 2.80 -9.79
CA ARG A 18 -6.62 3.15 -8.54
C ARG A 18 -5.66 3.64 -7.48
N SER A 19 -6.08 4.70 -6.79
CA SER A 19 -5.40 5.20 -5.61
C SER A 19 -5.64 4.28 -4.40
N LEU A 20 -4.77 4.36 -3.40
CA LEU A 20 -4.96 3.67 -2.13
C LEU A 20 -6.30 4.01 -1.47
N LYS A 21 -6.75 5.27 -1.58
CA LYS A 21 -8.01 5.74 -1.00
C LYS A 21 -9.23 5.08 -1.66
N GLU A 22 -9.20 4.88 -2.96
CA GLU A 22 -10.26 4.17 -3.69
C GLU A 22 -10.29 2.69 -3.31
N GLU A 23 -9.14 2.03 -3.19
CA GLU A 23 -9.07 0.65 -2.70
C GLU A 23 -9.60 0.52 -1.26
N MET A 24 -9.26 1.47 -0.38
CA MET A 24 -9.84 1.52 0.97
C MET A 24 -11.37 1.67 0.93
N SER A 25 -11.90 2.51 0.02
CA SER A 25 -13.35 2.66 -0.16
C SER A 25 -14.01 1.37 -0.65
N VAL A 26 -13.40 0.64 -1.60
CA VAL A 26 -13.90 -0.66 -2.09
C VAL A 26 -13.90 -1.71 -0.98
N LEU A 27 -12.91 -1.67 -0.10
CA LEU A 27 -12.78 -2.55 1.06
C LEU A 27 -13.64 -2.12 2.26
N GLY A 28 -14.36 -0.99 2.16
CA GLY A 28 -15.15 -0.45 3.26
C GLY A 28 -14.32 0.03 4.46
N LEU A 29 -13.03 0.30 4.25
CA LEU A 29 -12.11 0.77 5.28
C LEU A 29 -12.19 2.28 5.42
N LYS A 30 -12.23 2.77 6.66
CA LYS A 30 -12.11 4.19 6.99
C LYS A 30 -10.68 4.49 7.42
N ASP A 31 -10.29 5.76 7.35
CA ASP A 31 -8.99 6.20 7.85
C ASP A 31 -8.80 5.86 9.34
N SER A 32 -9.87 5.90 10.14
CA SER A 32 -9.85 5.56 11.57
C SER A 32 -9.50 4.10 11.87
N ASP A 33 -9.69 3.21 10.89
CA ASP A 33 -9.45 1.78 11.00
C ASP A 33 -7.96 1.46 10.82
N ILE A 34 -7.23 2.35 10.14
CA ILE A 34 -5.82 2.19 9.81
C ILE A 34 -4.95 2.91 10.85
N PHE A 35 -4.08 2.14 11.50
CA PHE A 35 -3.11 2.69 12.44
C PHE A 35 -1.79 3.06 11.74
N GLN A 36 -1.34 2.21 10.81
CA GLN A 36 -0.07 2.39 10.10
C GLN A 36 -0.16 1.79 8.69
N ILE A 37 0.47 2.46 7.73
CA ILE A 37 0.68 1.96 6.37
C ILE A 37 2.18 1.92 6.10
N GLN A 38 2.63 0.84 5.49
CA GLN A 38 4.00 0.67 5.01
C GLN A 38 4.00 0.11 3.60
N MET A 39 4.74 0.74 2.70
CA MET A 39 5.02 0.15 1.38
C MET A 39 6.06 -0.95 1.52
N VAL A 40 5.82 -2.09 0.87
CA VAL A 40 6.74 -3.23 0.85
C VAL A 40 6.97 -3.60 -0.60
N GLY A 41 8.23 -3.72 -1.02
CA GLY A 41 8.58 -4.11 -2.39
C GLY A 41 8.74 -2.98 -3.41
N TYR A 42 8.80 -1.71 -2.97
CA TYR A 42 9.23 -0.61 -3.83
C TYR A 42 10.75 -0.45 -3.73
N GLU A 43 11.46 -0.79 -4.82
CA GLU A 43 12.89 -0.54 -4.97
C GLU A 43 13.09 0.69 -5.88
N PRO A 44 13.17 1.92 -5.32
CA PRO A 44 13.37 3.14 -6.11
C PRO A 44 14.72 3.18 -6.83
N ASN A 45 15.69 2.36 -6.38
CA ASN A 45 17.08 2.40 -6.80
C ASN A 45 17.46 1.34 -7.85
N LYS A 46 16.50 0.80 -8.61
CA LYS A 46 16.86 0.23 -9.92
C LYS A 46 17.12 1.37 -10.89
N SER A 47 18.22 2.07 -10.67
CA SER A 47 18.85 2.90 -11.70
C SER A 47 18.94 2.04 -12.95
N HIS A 48 18.34 2.49 -14.06
CA HIS A 48 18.69 1.99 -15.38
C HIS A 48 20.20 2.12 -15.49
N LYS A 49 20.94 1.03 -15.24
CA LYS A 49 22.34 0.97 -15.62
C LYS A 49 22.29 0.95 -17.14
N GLU A 50 22.43 2.13 -17.75
CA GLU A 50 22.83 2.23 -19.15
C GLU A 50 24.10 1.40 -19.29
N ILE A 51 23.96 0.27 -19.97
CA ILE A 51 25.08 -0.56 -20.39
C ILE A 51 25.77 0.27 -21.49
N LYS A 52 26.91 0.88 -21.14
CA LYS A 52 27.84 1.45 -22.11
C LYS A 52 28.51 0.35 -22.92
#